data_AF-X0X3B1-F1
#
_entry.id   AF-X0X3B1-F1
#
_cell.length_a   1.000
_cell.length_b   1.000
_cell.length_c   1.000
_cell.angle_alpha   90.00
_cell.angle_beta   90.00
_cell.angle_gamma   90.00
#
_symmetry.space_group_name_H-M   'P 1'
#
loop_
_entity.id
_entity.type
_entity.pdbx_description
1 polymer ?
#
loop_
_entity_poly.entity_id
_entity_poly.type
_entity_poly.pdbx_seq_one_letter_code
_entity_poly.pdbx_strand_id
1 'polypeptide(L)' 'MKKLLGPIWIEIDLDAIANNVKNIKQLIGEKKELMAVVKGNAYGHDILEVSSVVLNNGATRLAVARLE' A
#
# COMPACT_ATOMS: atom_id res chain seq x y z
N MET A 1 -18.15 6.14 7.72
CA MET A 1 -17.28 7.16 7.08
C MET A 1 -16.59 7.96 8.15
N LYS A 2 -15.28 8.23 8.01
CA LYS A 2 -14.60 9.23 8.86
C LYS A 2 -15.31 10.58 8.66
N LYS A 3 -15.45 11.35 9.74
CA LYS A 3 -16.05 12.69 9.67
C LYS A 3 -15.14 13.59 8.85
N LEU A 4 -15.64 14.10 7.73
CA LEU A 4 -14.91 15.07 6.92
C LEU A 4 -14.85 16.41 7.66
N LEU A 5 -13.66 17.03 7.67
CA LEU A 5 -13.44 18.35 8.27
C LEU A 5 -13.71 19.50 7.29
N GLY A 6 -13.85 19.20 5.99
CA GLY A 6 -14.10 20.15 4.92
C GLY A 6 -14.52 19.44 3.63
N PRO A 7 -14.76 20.19 2.54
CA PRO A 7 -15.35 19.64 1.30
C PRO A 7 -14.34 18.95 0.38
N ILE A 8 -13.06 18.88 0.74
CA ILE A 8 -11.99 18.32 -0.10
C ILE A 8 -11.48 17.04 0.56
N TRP A 9 -11.43 15.96 -0.21
CA TRP A 9 -10.90 14.68 0.23
C TRP A 9 -10.19 13.96 -0.92
N ILE A 10 -9.43 12.93 -0.57
CA ILE A 10 -8.89 11.93 -1.49
C ILE A 10 -9.55 10.61 -1.14
N GLU A 11 -9.95 9.85 -2.15
CA GLU A 11 -10.37 8.48 -2.01
C GLU A 11 -9.27 7.57 -2.56
N ILE A 12 -8.92 6.54 -1.80
CA ILE A 12 -7.91 5.56 -2.16
C ILE A 12 -8.63 4.22 -2.24
N ASP A 13 -8.64 3.62 -3.44
CA ASP A 13 -9.20 2.30 -3.66
C ASP A 13 -8.22 1.22 -3.18
N LEU A 14 -8.53 0.64 -2.02
CA LEU A 14 -7.70 -0.41 -1.41
C LEU A 14 -7.83 -1.76 -2.13
N ASP A 15 -8.94 -2.02 -2.81
CA ASP A 15 -9.12 -3.24 -3.60
C ASP A 15 -8.26 -3.18 -4.86
N ALA A 16 -8.15 -2.01 -5.50
CA ALA A 16 -7.20 -1.78 -6.58
C ALA A 16 -5.75 -2.03 -6.14
N ILE A 17 -5.36 -1.54 -4.96
CA ILE A 17 -4.01 -1.79 -4.41
C ILE A 17 -3.79 -3.29 -4.15
N ALA A 18 -4.75 -3.96 -3.51
CA ALA A 18 -4.69 -5.40 -3.26
C ALA A 18 -4.52 -6.21 -4.55
N ASN A 19 -5.30 -5.88 -5.58
CA ASN A 19 -5.22 -6.52 -6.89
C ASN A 19 -3.86 -6.28 -7.57
N ASN A 20 -3.34 -5.05 -7.50
CA ASN A 20 -2.01 -4.73 -8.04
C ASN A 20 -0.91 -5.56 -7.37
N VAL A 21 -0.94 -5.69 -6.05
CA VAL A 21 0.05 -6.49 -5.30
C VAL A 21 -0.04 -7.96 -5.68
N LYS A 22 -1.25 -8.54 -5.75
CA LYS A 22 -1.46 -9.94 -6.18
C LYS A 22 -0.92 -10.18 -7.59
N ASN A 23 -1.22 -9.28 -8.52
CA ASN A 23 -0.77 -9.40 -9.90
C ASN A 23 0.77 -9.32 -10.00
N ILE A 24 1.40 -8.40 -9.28
CA ILE A 24 2.87 -8.31 -9.23
C ILE A 24 3.46 -9.57 -8.60
N LYS A 25 2.89 -10.03 -7.48
CA LYS A 25 3.34 -11.25 -6.79
C LYS A 25 3.26 -12.48 -7.69
N GLN A 26 2.16 -12.64 -8.41
CA GLN A 26 1.98 -13.70 -9.41
C GLN A 26 3.01 -13.60 -10.53
N LEU A 27 3.26 -12.39 -11.04
CA LEU A 27 4.22 -12.15 -12.12
C LEU A 27 5.66 -12.50 -11.72
N ILE A 28 6.09 -12.11 -10.50
CA ILE A 28 7.45 -12.42 -10.02
C ILE A 28 7.58 -13.85 -9.50
N GLY A 29 6.46 -14.50 -9.15
CA GLY A 29 6.38 -15.86 -8.65
C GLY A 29 6.56 -15.97 -7.12
N GLU A 30 5.97 -17.02 -6.55
CA GLU A 30 5.83 -17.17 -5.09
C GLU A 30 7.14 -17.18 -4.30
N LYS A 31 8.22 -17.69 -4.89
CA LYS A 31 9.53 -17.79 -4.24
C LYS A 31 10.25 -16.45 -4.05
N LYS A 32 9.89 -15.40 -4.82
CA LYS A 32 10.54 -14.09 -4.74
C LYS A 32 9.83 -13.22 -3.71
N GLU A 33 10.57 -12.58 -2.82
CA GLU A 33 10.01 -11.58 -1.91
C GLU A 33 9.56 -10.34 -2.69
N LEU A 34 8.47 -9.72 -2.24
CA LEU A 34 8.00 -8.43 -2.75
C LEU A 34 8.13 -7.39 -1.64
N MET A 35 8.93 -6.36 -1.90
CA MET A 35 9.09 -5.22 -1.01
C MET A 35 8.26 -4.05 -1.54
N ALA A 36 7.21 -3.68 -0.81
CA ALA A 36 6.38 -2.53 -1.16
C ALA A 36 7.06 -1.23 -0.67
N VAL A 37 7.26 -0.27 -1.58
CA VAL A 37 7.83 1.03 -1.23
C VAL A 37 6.71 1.95 -0.80
N VAL A 38 6.70 2.35 0.47
CA VAL A 38 5.64 3.18 1.08
C VAL A 38 6.17 4.52 1.60
N LYS A 39 7.35 4.94 1.14
CA LYS A 39 7.92 6.27 1.45
C LYS A 39 6.96 7.41 1.07
N GLY A 40 7.11 8.56 1.74
CA GLY A 40 6.30 9.75 1.46
C GLY A 40 4.81 9.54 1.74
N ASN A 41 4.49 8.95 2.90
CA ASN A 41 3.12 8.59 3.29
C ASN A 41 2.42 7.67 2.27
N ALA A 42 3.06 6.56 1.88
CA ALA A 42 2.64 5.73 0.75
C ALA A 42 2.37 6.54 -0.54
N TYR A 43 3.31 7.42 -0.90
CA TYR A 43 3.17 8.32 -2.05
C TYR A 43 1.90 9.19 -1.96
N GLY A 44 1.50 9.59 -0.75
CA GLY A 44 0.29 10.35 -0.47
C GLY A 44 -0.99 9.53 -0.24
N HIS A 45 -0.92 8.20 -0.29
CA HIS A 45 -2.09 7.30 -0.21
C HIS A 45 -2.38 6.76 1.20
N ASP A 46 -1.88 7.38 2.27
CA ASP A 46 -1.94 6.90 3.65
C ASP A 46 -1.08 5.65 3.91
N ILE A 47 0.03 5.86 4.62
CA ILE A 47 1.01 4.81 4.90
C ILE A 47 0.43 3.67 5.73
N LEU A 48 -0.50 3.93 6.64
CA LEU A 48 -1.00 2.90 7.56
C LEU A 48 -1.92 1.93 6.83
N GLU A 49 -2.92 2.47 6.12
CA GLU A 49 -3.88 1.68 5.36
C GLU A 49 -3.18 0.91 4.23
N VAL A 50 -2.33 1.58 3.44
CA VAL A 50 -1.64 0.93 2.33
C VAL A 50 -0.66 -0.13 2.82
N SER A 51 0.11 0.12 3.88
CA SER A 51 1.06 -0.88 4.41
C SER A 51 0.34 -2.16 4.86
N SER A 52 -0.82 -2.01 5.52
CA SER A 52 -1.64 -3.16 5.91
C SER A 52 -2.11 -3.94 4.70
N VAL A 53 -2.66 -3.26 3.69
CA VAL A 53 -3.19 -3.90 2.48
C VAL A 53 -2.10 -4.62 1.70
N VAL A 54 -0.95 -4.00 1.45
CA VAL A 54 0.10 -4.63 0.64
C VAL A 54 0.69 -5.87 1.34
N LEU A 55 0.87 -5.83 2.66
CA LEU A 55 1.37 -6.97 3.43
C LEU A 55 0.38 -8.14 3.43
N ASN A 56 -0.93 -7.85 3.53
CA ASN A 56 -1.98 -8.87 3.51
C ASN A 56 -2.21 -9.49 2.12
N ASN A 57 -1.68 -8.89 1.04
CA ASN A 57 -1.97 -9.30 -0.34
C ASN A 57 -0.74 -9.76 -1.14
N GLY A 58 0.44 -9.90 -0.52
CA GLY A 58 1.58 -10.59 -1.12
C GLY A 58 2.94 -9.93 -0.93
N ALA A 59 2.99 -8.67 -0.45
CA ALA A 59 4.26 -8.08 -0.02
C ALA A 59 4.70 -8.69 1.31
N THR A 60 6.02 -8.90 1.47
CA THR A 60 6.59 -9.44 2.72
C THR A 60 7.47 -8.43 3.44
N ARG A 61 7.78 -7.30 2.79
CA ARG A 61 8.61 -6.23 3.33
C ARG A 61 8.08 -4.86 2.93
N LEU A 62 8.46 -3.85 3.72
CA LEU A 62 8.20 -2.45 3.42
C LEU A 62 9.53 -1.70 3.25
N ALA A 63 9.54 -0.69 2.38
CA ALA A 63 10.64 0.27 2.26
C ALA A 63 10.14 1.70 2.52
N VAL A 64 10.85 2.41 3.38
CA VAL A 64 10.60 3.80 3.78
C VAL A 64 11.82 4.67 3.50
N ALA A 65 11.62 5.98 3.41
CA ALA A 65 12.73 6.91 3.16
C ALA A 65 13.50 7.25 4.45
N ARG A 66 12.88 7.09 5.62
CA ARG A 66 13.41 7.57 6.90
C ARG A 66 12.88 6.71 8.06
N LEU A 67 13.43 6.92 9.26
CA LEU A 67 13.11 6.15 10.47
C LEU A 67 11.97 6.75 11.32
N GLU A 68 11.68 8.05 11.19
CA GLU A 68 10.66 8.72 12.02
C GLU A 68 9.27 8.09 11.87
#